data_AF-A0A258FCE9-F1
#
_entry.id   AF-A0A258FCE9-F1
#
_cell.length_a   1.000
_cell.length_b   1.000
_cell.length_c   1.000
_cell.angle_alpha   90.00
_cell.angle_beta   90.00
_cell.angle_gamma   90.00
#
_symmetry.space_group_name_H-M   'P 1'
#
loop_
_entity.id
_entity.type
_entity.pdbx_description
1 polymer ?
#
loop_
_entity_poly.entity_id
_entity_poly.type
_entity_poly.pdbx_seq_one_letter_code
_entity_poly.pdbx_strand_id
1 'polypeptide(L)'
;LAPAEVSKVVLDEEADRVEVVVPDEQLSLAIGRRGQNVRLASQLTGWQIDIITESQDSERRQREFAERTQLFQDALDVDEVIAQLLVTEGFASVEDLAFVESYEVAEIEGFDEDTAEELQARARDFLERQAAELDAKRKDLGVEDGVMDVPGVTLSIAVALGEGGVKSVEDLADLATDEIRGGYEVKNGERVKVPGVLESFNLAQEDAEMLILQARVAAGWIDASELPQPEPEYEEEYAEGEYDPEAVFDSAPADAEAADTPDADGDAEASDEASDQPRDA
;
A
#
# COMPACT_ATOMS: atom_id res chain seq x y z
N LEU A 1 -10.12 15.22 -9.46
CA LEU A 1 -11.44 14.59 -9.70
C LEU A 1 -12.62 15.57 -9.67
N ALA A 2 -12.38 16.90 -9.63
CA ALA A 2 -13.45 17.89 -9.73
C ALA A 2 -14.23 17.68 -11.05
N PRO A 3 -15.58 17.66 -11.02
CA PRO A 3 -16.48 18.26 -10.03
C PRO A 3 -17.15 17.28 -9.01
N ALA A 4 -16.71 16.02 -8.92
CA ALA A 4 -17.30 15.08 -7.95
C ALA A 4 -16.77 15.33 -6.53
N GLU A 5 -17.66 15.26 -5.54
CA GLU A 5 -17.30 15.27 -4.12
C GLU A 5 -16.77 13.90 -3.70
N VAL A 6 -15.66 13.91 -2.97
CA VAL A 6 -14.97 12.71 -2.53
C VAL A 6 -15.23 12.51 -1.04
N SER A 7 -15.69 11.33 -0.66
CA SER A 7 -15.99 10.99 0.73
C SER A 7 -14.74 10.52 1.48
N LYS A 8 -13.95 9.63 0.86
CA LYS A 8 -12.74 9.03 1.45
C LYS A 8 -11.71 8.76 0.37
N VAL A 9 -10.43 8.90 0.72
CA VAL A 9 -9.30 8.53 -0.13
C VAL A 9 -8.41 7.58 0.67
N VAL A 10 -8.04 6.45 0.06
CA VAL A 10 -7.07 5.48 0.58
C VAL A 10 -5.90 5.46 -0.39
N LEU A 11 -4.68 5.65 0.12
CA LEU A 11 -3.46 5.61 -0.68
C LEU A 11 -2.70 4.32 -0.38
N ASP A 12 -2.18 3.71 -1.43
CA ASP A 12 -1.29 2.55 -1.40
C ASP A 12 0.00 2.96 -2.09
N GLU A 13 0.99 3.34 -1.28
CA GLU A 13 2.26 3.92 -1.75
C GLU A 13 3.16 2.87 -2.40
N GLU A 14 3.03 1.60 -2.03
CA GLU A 14 3.81 0.50 -2.60
C GLU A 14 3.38 0.19 -4.04
N ALA A 15 2.07 0.32 -4.32
CA ALA A 15 1.50 0.03 -5.63
C ALA A 15 1.26 1.28 -6.50
N ASP A 16 1.69 2.47 -6.09
CA ASP A 16 1.36 3.77 -6.70
C ASP A 16 -0.15 3.89 -7.01
N ARG A 17 -0.99 3.38 -6.09
CA ARG A 17 -2.43 3.24 -6.29
C ARG A 17 -3.20 4.11 -5.31
N VAL A 18 -4.23 4.79 -5.81
CA VAL A 18 -5.15 5.59 -5.00
C VAL A 18 -6.55 5.07 -5.19
N GLU A 19 -7.21 4.71 -4.11
CA GLU A 19 -8.62 4.35 -4.11
C GLU A 19 -9.47 5.50 -3.56
N VAL A 20 -10.49 5.88 -4.33
CA VAL A 20 -11.35 7.02 -4.05
C VAL A 20 -12.78 6.56 -3.88
N VAL A 21 -13.34 6.81 -2.69
CA VAL A 21 -14.74 6.52 -2.38
C VAL A 21 -15.58 7.75 -2.65
N VAL A 22 -16.60 7.58 -3.48
CA VAL A 22 -17.57 8.64 -3.82
C VAL A 22 -19.00 8.19 -3.50
N PRO A 23 -19.94 9.12 -3.30
CA PRO A 23 -21.35 8.77 -3.18
C PRO A 23 -21.86 8.03 -4.43
N ASP A 24 -22.78 7.08 -4.26
CA ASP A 24 -23.31 6.24 -5.34
C ASP A 24 -23.82 7.05 -6.55
N GLU A 25 -24.50 8.17 -6.27
CA GLU A 25 -25.07 9.07 -7.28
C GLU A 25 -23.98 9.77 -8.13
N GLN A 26 -22.77 9.91 -7.59
CA GLN A 26 -21.67 10.65 -8.20
C GLN A 26 -20.65 9.75 -8.92
N LEU A 27 -20.82 8.42 -8.89
CA LEU A 27 -19.91 7.47 -9.55
C LEU A 27 -19.70 7.82 -11.04
N SER A 28 -20.80 8.08 -11.75
CA SER A 28 -20.72 8.41 -13.18
C SER A 28 -20.03 9.76 -13.44
N LEU A 29 -20.12 10.71 -12.51
CA LEU A 29 -19.49 12.02 -12.61
C LEU A 29 -17.97 11.91 -12.34
N ALA A 30 -17.60 11.12 -11.34
CA ALA A 30 -16.22 10.86 -10.94
C ALA A 30 -15.43 10.11 -12.03
N ILE A 31 -16.02 9.10 -12.66
CA ILE A 31 -15.41 8.37 -13.79
C ILE A 31 -15.34 9.25 -15.05
N GLY A 32 -16.39 10.02 -15.32
CA GLY A 32 -16.53 10.84 -16.53
C GLY A 32 -16.84 10.01 -17.79
N ARG A 33 -17.13 10.69 -18.91
CA ARG A 33 -17.50 10.01 -20.16
C ARG A 33 -16.34 9.16 -20.67
N ARG A 34 -16.56 7.84 -20.79
CA ARG A 34 -15.52 6.85 -21.20
C ARG A 34 -14.28 6.84 -20.29
N GLY A 35 -14.44 7.14 -19.00
CA GLY A 35 -13.32 7.17 -18.06
C GLY A 35 -12.35 8.33 -18.28
N GLN A 36 -12.80 9.41 -18.92
CA GLN A 36 -11.93 10.54 -19.21
C GLN A 36 -11.38 11.22 -17.94
N ASN A 37 -12.21 11.38 -16.92
CA ASN A 37 -11.80 12.08 -15.69
C ASN A 37 -10.79 11.26 -14.89
N VAL A 38 -11.04 9.95 -14.73
CA VAL A 38 -10.10 9.06 -14.04
C VAL A 38 -8.78 8.95 -14.81
N ARG A 39 -8.80 8.85 -16.15
CA ARG A 39 -7.57 8.78 -16.96
C ARG A 39 -6.75 10.06 -16.87
N LEU A 40 -7.39 11.23 -16.93
CA LEU A 40 -6.69 12.51 -16.78
C LEU A 40 -6.12 12.68 -15.38
N ALA A 41 -6.87 12.30 -14.35
CA ALA A 41 -6.40 12.36 -12.98
C ALA A 41 -5.20 11.44 -12.74
N SER A 42 -5.23 10.20 -13.26
CA SER A 42 -4.07 9.30 -13.20
C SER A 42 -2.86 9.83 -13.97
N GLN A 43 -3.06 10.44 -15.15
CA GLN A 43 -1.96 11.05 -15.91
C GLN A 43 -1.34 12.27 -15.21
N LEU A 44 -2.16 13.05 -14.48
CA LEU A 44 -1.69 14.24 -13.78
C LEU A 44 -0.99 13.91 -12.47
N THR A 45 -1.46 12.88 -11.76
CA THR A 45 -0.90 12.48 -10.47
C THR A 45 0.27 11.52 -10.63
N GLY A 46 0.27 10.69 -11.68
CA GLY A 46 1.18 9.56 -11.82
C GLY A 46 0.65 8.28 -11.16
N TRP A 47 -0.47 8.34 -10.42
CA TRP A 47 -0.99 7.22 -9.66
C TRP A 47 -2.14 6.52 -10.38
N GLN A 48 -2.28 5.22 -10.18
CA GLN A 48 -3.45 4.47 -10.63
C GLN A 48 -4.63 4.80 -9.73
N ILE A 49 -5.69 5.41 -10.27
CA ILE A 49 -6.86 5.84 -9.49
C ILE A 49 -8.02 4.87 -9.72
N ASP A 50 -8.46 4.21 -8.67
CA ASP A 50 -9.67 3.39 -8.67
C ASP A 50 -10.79 4.12 -7.91
N ILE A 51 -11.97 4.19 -8.54
CA ILE A 51 -13.13 4.88 -7.96
C ILE A 51 -14.19 3.85 -7.60
N ILE A 52 -14.58 3.83 -6.34
CA ILE A 52 -15.64 2.95 -5.82
C ILE A 52 -16.72 3.78 -5.13
N THR A 53 -17.90 3.18 -4.98
CA THR A 53 -19.01 3.81 -4.25
C THR A 53 -18.93 3.53 -2.75
N GLU A 54 -19.60 4.36 -1.95
CA GLU A 54 -19.75 4.13 -0.50
C GLU A 54 -20.43 2.78 -0.20
N SER A 55 -21.41 2.39 -1.01
CA SER A 55 -22.06 1.08 -0.89
C SER A 55 -21.07 -0.07 -1.14
N GLN A 56 -20.29 0.01 -2.21
CA GLN A 56 -19.26 -1.00 -2.54
C GLN A 56 -18.16 -1.07 -1.49
N ASP A 57 -17.69 0.07 -0.98
CA ASP A 57 -16.70 0.11 0.10
C ASP A 57 -17.26 -0.53 1.39
N SER A 58 -18.52 -0.24 1.73
CA SER A 58 -19.18 -0.85 2.88
C SER A 58 -19.35 -2.37 2.72
N GLU A 59 -19.81 -2.83 1.56
CA GLU A 59 -19.96 -4.27 1.26
C GLU A 59 -18.62 -5.00 1.30
N ARG A 60 -17.56 -4.39 0.75
CA ARG A 60 -16.21 -4.94 0.81
C ARG A 60 -15.72 -5.07 2.26
N ARG A 61 -15.85 -4.00 3.06
CA ARG A 61 -15.46 -4.02 4.48
C ARG A 61 -16.22 -5.08 5.27
N GLN A 62 -17.52 -5.24 5.03
CA GLN A 62 -18.32 -6.28 5.67
C GLN A 62 -17.85 -7.68 5.27
N ARG A 63 -17.51 -7.88 3.99
CA ARG A 63 -16.98 -9.15 3.49
C ARG A 63 -15.62 -9.46 4.13
N GLU A 64 -14.69 -8.52 4.11
CA GLU A 64 -13.36 -8.66 4.72
C GLU A 64 -13.47 -8.95 6.23
N PHE A 65 -14.36 -8.25 6.93
CA PHE A 65 -14.62 -8.51 8.35
C PHE A 65 -15.13 -9.94 8.58
N ALA A 66 -16.09 -10.40 7.77
CA ALA A 66 -16.62 -11.75 7.89
C ALA A 66 -15.58 -12.83 7.52
N GLU A 67 -14.78 -12.61 6.48
CA GLU A 67 -13.71 -13.52 6.06
C GLU A 67 -12.63 -13.64 7.14
N ARG A 68 -12.20 -12.53 7.73
CA ARG A 68 -11.24 -12.54 8.85
C ARG A 68 -11.83 -13.18 10.11
N THR A 69 -13.09 -12.91 10.42
CA THR A 69 -13.78 -13.54 11.55
C THR A 69 -13.84 -15.06 11.36
N GLN A 70 -14.13 -15.52 10.14
CA GLN A 70 -14.14 -16.95 9.83
C GLN A 70 -12.74 -17.55 9.93
N LEU A 71 -11.71 -16.85 9.43
CA LEU A 71 -10.31 -17.28 9.55
C LEU A 71 -9.93 -17.53 11.00
N PHE A 72 -10.24 -16.60 11.92
CA PHE A 72 -9.91 -16.77 13.33
C PHE A 72 -10.72 -17.88 14.01
N GLN A 73 -12.00 -18.05 13.68
CA GLN A 73 -12.80 -19.18 14.17
C GLN A 73 -12.18 -20.52 13.78
N ASP A 74 -11.84 -20.67 12.49
CA ASP A 74 -11.30 -21.93 11.96
C ASP A 74 -9.87 -22.19 12.44
N ALA A 75 -9.04 -21.16 12.55
CA ALA A 75 -7.64 -21.29 12.94
C ALA A 75 -7.48 -21.57 14.44
N LEU A 76 -8.27 -20.88 15.29
CA LEU A 76 -8.12 -20.91 16.75
C LEU A 76 -9.15 -21.80 17.45
N ASP A 77 -10.12 -22.35 16.73
CA ASP A 77 -11.25 -23.12 17.29
C ASP A 77 -11.96 -22.34 18.41
N VAL A 78 -12.34 -21.10 18.09
CA VAL A 78 -13.04 -20.16 18.98
C VAL A 78 -14.43 -19.86 18.44
N ASP A 79 -15.30 -19.35 19.30
CA ASP A 79 -16.62 -18.90 18.87
C ASP A 79 -16.57 -17.55 18.13
N GLU A 80 -17.67 -17.24 17.45
CA GLU A 80 -17.80 -16.04 16.64
C GLU A 80 -17.55 -14.75 17.42
N VAL A 81 -17.93 -14.68 18.71
CA VAL A 81 -17.77 -13.43 19.50
C VAL A 81 -16.30 -13.15 19.75
N ILE A 82 -15.53 -14.17 20.13
CA ILE A 82 -14.08 -14.08 20.35
C ILE A 82 -13.37 -13.70 19.05
N ALA A 83 -13.74 -14.33 17.93
CA ALA A 83 -13.16 -14.00 16.64
C ALA A 83 -13.49 -12.56 16.19
N GLN A 84 -14.73 -12.10 16.38
CA GLN A 84 -15.10 -10.71 16.06
C GLN A 84 -14.31 -9.71 16.88
N LEU A 85 -14.09 -9.97 18.18
CA LEU A 85 -13.29 -9.11 19.05
C LEU A 85 -11.86 -8.95 18.51
N LEU A 86 -11.22 -10.05 18.12
CA LEU A 86 -9.88 -10.01 17.51
C LEU A 86 -9.85 -9.15 16.25
N VAL A 87 -10.85 -9.28 15.37
CA VAL A 87 -10.91 -8.47 14.15
C VAL A 87 -11.18 -6.99 14.45
N THR A 88 -12.00 -6.69 15.46
CA THR A 88 -12.29 -5.28 15.85
C THR A 88 -11.09 -4.58 16.48
N GLU A 89 -10.25 -5.33 17.20
CA GLU A 89 -8.99 -4.82 17.76
C GLU A 89 -7.91 -4.61 16.70
N GLY A 90 -8.13 -5.14 15.50
CA GLY A 90 -7.31 -4.85 14.32
C GLY A 90 -6.35 -5.96 13.91
N PHE A 91 -6.42 -7.15 14.52
CA PHE A 91 -5.64 -8.28 14.07
C PHE A 91 -6.04 -8.66 12.63
N ALA A 92 -5.07 -8.58 11.72
CA ALA A 92 -5.30 -8.84 10.30
C ALA A 92 -4.99 -10.30 9.94
N SER A 93 -4.08 -10.95 10.67
CA SER A 93 -3.66 -12.33 10.44
C SER A 93 -3.50 -13.14 11.74
N VAL A 94 -3.46 -14.46 11.61
CA VAL A 94 -3.14 -15.38 12.73
C VAL A 94 -1.69 -15.21 13.20
N GLU A 95 -0.81 -14.79 12.28
CA GLU A 95 0.59 -14.52 12.57
C GLU A 95 0.77 -13.29 13.47
N ASP A 96 0.02 -12.22 13.19
CA ASP A 96 -0.02 -11.02 14.03
C ASP A 96 -0.38 -11.40 15.47
N LEU A 97 -1.42 -12.23 15.63
CA LEU A 97 -1.86 -12.69 16.95
C LEU A 97 -0.83 -13.62 17.64
N ALA A 98 -0.14 -14.47 16.88
CA ALA A 98 0.82 -15.43 17.45
C ALA A 98 2.06 -14.76 18.06
N PHE A 99 2.45 -13.61 17.52
CA PHE A 99 3.72 -12.94 17.83
C PHE A 99 3.60 -11.55 18.46
N VAL A 100 2.38 -11.01 18.59
CA VAL A 100 2.11 -9.82 19.40
C VAL A 100 2.45 -10.05 20.87
N GLU A 101 2.66 -8.98 21.62
CA GLU A 101 2.89 -9.08 23.06
C GLU A 101 1.61 -9.55 23.78
N SER A 102 1.76 -10.47 24.74
CA SER A 102 0.62 -11.10 25.42
C SER A 102 -0.29 -10.08 26.12
N TYR A 103 0.29 -9.00 26.67
CA TYR A 103 -0.49 -7.96 27.35
C TYR A 103 -1.41 -7.18 26.40
N GLU A 104 -1.06 -7.03 25.13
CA GLU A 104 -1.92 -6.33 24.14
C GLU A 104 -3.16 -7.16 23.84
N VAL A 105 -3.04 -8.49 23.85
CA VAL A 105 -4.18 -9.41 23.71
C VAL A 105 -5.02 -9.43 24.99
N ALA A 106 -4.39 -9.32 26.16
CA ALA A 106 -5.10 -9.27 27.44
C ALA A 106 -5.82 -7.94 27.69
N GLU A 107 -5.45 -6.85 26.99
CA GLU A 107 -6.15 -5.56 27.07
C GLU A 107 -7.50 -5.55 26.34
N ILE A 108 -7.76 -6.54 25.49
CA ILE A 108 -9.01 -6.69 24.76
C ILE A 108 -10.17 -6.88 25.74
N GLU A 109 -11.26 -6.15 25.53
CA GLU A 109 -12.43 -6.22 26.41
C GLU A 109 -12.99 -7.65 26.47
N GLY A 110 -12.94 -8.24 27.66
CA GLY A 110 -13.46 -9.59 27.92
C GLY A 110 -12.39 -10.68 27.93
N PHE A 111 -11.13 -10.37 27.67
CA PHE A 111 -10.02 -11.32 27.78
C PHE A 111 -9.27 -11.12 29.10
N ASP A 112 -8.63 -12.19 29.56
CA ASP A 112 -7.66 -12.17 30.64
C ASP A 112 -6.31 -12.73 30.16
N GLU A 113 -5.29 -12.64 30.99
CA GLU A 113 -3.92 -13.09 30.67
C GLU A 113 -3.90 -14.58 30.29
N ASP A 114 -4.67 -15.42 30.99
CA ASP A 114 -4.79 -16.86 30.70
C ASP A 114 -5.40 -17.11 29.31
N THR A 115 -6.48 -16.39 28.97
CA THR A 115 -7.15 -16.48 27.65
C THR A 115 -6.24 -15.99 26.55
N ALA A 116 -5.52 -14.89 26.76
CA ALA A 116 -4.55 -14.35 25.81
C ALA A 116 -3.44 -15.38 25.50
N GLU A 117 -2.83 -15.96 26.53
CA GLU A 117 -1.81 -17.01 26.37
C GLU A 117 -2.36 -18.23 25.62
N GLU A 118 -3.58 -18.66 25.92
CA GLU A 118 -4.22 -19.78 25.24
C GLU A 118 -4.46 -19.49 23.75
N LEU A 119 -5.02 -18.32 23.42
CA LEU A 119 -5.25 -17.93 22.03
C LEU A 119 -3.95 -17.86 21.22
N GLN A 120 -2.90 -17.29 21.82
CA GLN A 120 -1.58 -17.25 21.18
C GLN A 120 -0.98 -18.65 20.98
N ALA A 121 -1.13 -19.55 21.96
CA ALA A 121 -0.67 -20.92 21.82
C ALA A 121 -1.39 -21.62 20.66
N ARG A 122 -2.72 -21.48 20.56
CA ARG A 122 -3.50 -22.05 19.45
C ARG A 122 -3.11 -21.45 18.10
N ALA A 123 -2.83 -20.14 18.05
CA ALA A 123 -2.34 -19.46 16.85
C ALA A 123 -0.99 -20.06 16.38
N ARG A 124 -0.03 -20.23 17.31
CA ARG A 124 1.27 -20.86 17.02
C ARG A 124 1.11 -22.30 16.54
N ASP A 125 0.28 -23.10 17.23
CA ASP A 125 0.00 -24.48 16.83
C ASP A 125 -0.63 -24.56 15.43
N PHE A 126 -1.49 -23.60 15.07
CA PHE A 126 -2.05 -23.51 13.72
C PHE A 126 -0.98 -23.22 12.67
N LEU A 127 -0.10 -22.25 12.93
CA LEU A 127 0.99 -21.88 12.04
C LEU A 127 1.99 -23.04 11.86
N GLU A 128 2.35 -23.74 12.93
CA GLU A 128 3.21 -24.91 12.88
C GLU A 128 2.62 -26.04 12.02
N ARG A 129 1.31 -26.31 12.19
CA ARG A 129 0.62 -27.29 11.34
C ARG A 129 0.61 -26.88 9.88
N GLN A 130 0.30 -25.63 9.58
CA GLN A 130 0.29 -25.11 8.21
C GLN A 130 1.70 -25.18 7.59
N ALA A 131 2.74 -24.82 8.35
CA ALA A 131 4.12 -24.94 7.91
C ALA A 131 4.51 -26.40 7.63
N ALA A 132 4.13 -27.34 8.50
CA ALA A 132 4.38 -28.76 8.31
C ALA A 132 3.66 -29.32 7.07
N GLU A 133 2.42 -28.90 6.81
CA GLU A 133 1.66 -29.27 5.61
C GLU A 133 2.32 -28.73 4.32
N LEU A 134 2.74 -27.47 4.32
CA LEU A 134 3.44 -26.88 3.18
C LEU A 134 4.80 -27.54 2.94
N ASP A 135 5.57 -27.82 4.00
CA ASP A 135 6.85 -28.53 3.87
C ASP A 135 6.67 -29.96 3.35
N ALA A 136 5.63 -30.67 3.81
CA ALA A 136 5.28 -31.98 3.27
C ALA A 136 4.93 -31.89 1.77
N LYS A 137 4.13 -30.90 1.37
CA LYS A 137 3.78 -30.66 -0.04
C LYS A 137 5.01 -30.31 -0.88
N ARG A 138 5.90 -29.47 -0.38
CA ARG A 138 7.20 -29.14 -1.00
C ARG A 138 8.01 -30.41 -1.25
N LYS A 139 8.14 -31.26 -0.24
CA LYS A 139 8.86 -32.55 -0.33
C LYS A 139 8.21 -33.50 -1.33
N ASP A 140 6.88 -33.58 -1.37
CA ASP A 140 6.14 -34.41 -2.33
C ASP A 140 6.33 -33.94 -3.78
N LEU A 141 6.49 -32.64 -3.99
CA LEU A 141 6.84 -32.05 -5.30
C LEU A 141 8.31 -32.30 -5.69
N GLY A 142 9.13 -32.74 -4.74
CA GLY A 142 10.55 -33.07 -4.90
C GLY A 142 11.46 -31.84 -4.90
N VAL A 143 11.03 -30.74 -4.28
CA VAL A 143 11.86 -29.56 -4.09
C VAL A 143 12.88 -29.84 -2.99
N GLU A 144 14.14 -29.51 -3.25
CA GLU A 144 15.27 -29.78 -2.37
C GLU A 144 15.30 -28.81 -1.18
N ASP A 145 15.95 -29.23 -0.09
CA ASP A 145 16.04 -28.41 1.13
C ASP A 145 16.85 -27.12 0.91
N GLY A 146 17.85 -27.15 0.03
CA GLY A 146 18.67 -25.96 -0.28
C GLY A 146 17.88 -24.81 -0.89
N VAL A 147 16.72 -25.07 -1.51
CA VAL A 147 15.84 -24.00 -2.02
C VAL A 147 15.29 -23.14 -0.88
N MET A 148 15.09 -23.71 0.30
CA MET A 148 14.64 -22.98 1.49
C MET A 148 15.73 -22.08 2.09
N ASP A 149 17.00 -22.33 1.78
CA ASP A 149 18.12 -21.53 2.26
C ASP A 149 18.30 -20.23 1.45
N VAL A 150 17.59 -20.09 0.32
CA VAL A 150 17.63 -18.89 -0.52
C VAL A 150 16.82 -17.77 0.14
N PRO A 151 17.43 -16.60 0.43
CA PRO A 151 16.71 -15.46 0.97
C PRO A 151 15.52 -15.04 0.09
N GLY A 152 14.36 -14.85 0.72
CA GLY A 152 13.10 -14.54 0.03
C GLY A 152 12.25 -15.77 -0.33
N VAL A 153 12.76 -17.00 -0.18
CA VAL A 153 11.96 -18.21 -0.35
C VAL A 153 11.24 -18.58 0.94
N THR A 154 9.91 -18.48 0.93
CA THR A 154 9.03 -19.02 1.97
C THR A 154 8.55 -20.42 1.61
N LEU A 155 7.94 -21.14 2.56
CA LEU A 155 7.35 -22.46 2.29
C LEU A 155 6.28 -22.42 1.18
N SER A 156 5.46 -21.37 1.15
CA SER A 156 4.45 -21.18 0.10
C SER A 156 5.09 -20.94 -1.27
N ILE A 157 6.15 -20.12 -1.33
CA ILE A 157 6.94 -19.91 -2.55
C ILE A 157 7.59 -21.22 -3.00
N ALA A 158 8.23 -21.97 -2.10
CA ALA A 158 8.87 -23.24 -2.44
C ALA A 158 7.88 -24.27 -3.01
N VAL A 159 6.66 -24.34 -2.47
CA VAL A 159 5.59 -25.16 -3.02
C VAL A 159 5.22 -24.71 -4.44
N ALA A 160 5.04 -23.41 -4.66
CA ALA A 160 4.68 -22.87 -5.98
C ALA A 160 5.79 -23.10 -7.02
N LEU A 161 7.06 -22.94 -6.64
CA LEU A 161 8.22 -23.30 -7.44
C LEU A 161 8.18 -24.79 -7.83
N GLY A 162 7.91 -25.67 -6.86
CA GLY A 162 7.76 -27.11 -7.10
C GLY A 162 6.62 -27.46 -8.06
N GLU A 163 5.48 -26.78 -7.97
CA GLU A 163 4.36 -26.92 -8.91
C GLU A 163 4.74 -26.44 -10.33
N GLY A 164 5.58 -25.40 -10.41
CA GLY A 164 6.21 -24.91 -11.63
C GLY A 164 7.35 -25.78 -12.18
N GLY A 165 7.74 -26.84 -11.47
CA GLY A 165 8.80 -27.77 -11.87
C GLY A 165 10.22 -27.34 -11.45
N VAL A 166 10.35 -26.28 -10.68
CA VAL A 166 11.63 -25.76 -10.14
C VAL A 166 11.91 -26.48 -8.82
N LYS A 167 12.98 -27.28 -8.76
CA LYS A 167 13.21 -28.21 -7.64
C LYS A 167 14.49 -27.96 -6.89
N SER A 168 15.51 -27.44 -7.55
CA SER A 168 16.83 -27.17 -6.97
C SER A 168 17.13 -25.67 -6.97
N VAL A 169 18.19 -25.30 -6.25
CA VAL A 169 18.70 -23.92 -6.24
C VAL A 169 19.18 -23.54 -7.64
N GLU A 170 19.76 -24.50 -8.37
CA GLU A 170 20.19 -24.34 -9.75
C GLU A 170 19.02 -24.09 -10.70
N ASP A 171 17.91 -24.81 -10.55
CA ASP A 171 16.70 -24.55 -11.36
C ASP A 171 16.17 -23.13 -11.11
N LEU A 172 16.18 -22.67 -9.85
CA LEU A 172 15.74 -21.32 -9.49
C LEU A 172 16.69 -20.25 -10.03
N ALA A 173 18.00 -20.49 -9.99
CA ALA A 173 19.04 -19.58 -10.47
C ALA A 173 19.01 -19.39 -12.01
N ASP A 174 18.55 -20.40 -12.75
CA ASP A 174 18.42 -20.38 -14.21
C ASP A 174 17.20 -19.61 -14.70
N LEU A 175 16.19 -19.39 -13.84
CA LEU A 175 14.96 -18.69 -14.22
C LEU A 175 15.23 -17.25 -14.70
N ALA A 176 14.41 -16.82 -15.64
CA ALA A 176 14.24 -15.42 -16.00
C ALA A 176 13.09 -14.75 -15.23
N THR A 177 13.12 -13.42 -15.14
CA THR A 177 12.13 -12.62 -14.42
C THR A 177 10.70 -12.84 -14.93
N ASP A 178 10.53 -13.06 -16.24
CA ASP A 178 9.24 -13.34 -16.87
C ASP A 178 8.75 -14.78 -16.64
N GLU A 179 9.64 -15.73 -16.40
CA GLU A 179 9.27 -17.08 -15.96
C GLU A 179 8.76 -17.09 -14.53
N ILE A 180 9.22 -16.16 -13.68
CA ILE A 180 8.71 -15.97 -12.32
C ILE A 180 7.37 -15.23 -12.30
N ARG A 181 7.32 -14.05 -12.92
CA ARG A 181 6.17 -13.13 -12.82
C ARG A 181 5.09 -13.37 -13.88
N GLY A 182 5.42 -14.09 -14.94
CA GLY A 182 4.59 -14.27 -16.11
C GLY A 182 4.91 -13.25 -17.20
N GLY A 183 4.70 -13.67 -18.44
CA GLY A 183 5.12 -12.93 -19.62
C GLY A 183 4.20 -13.12 -20.82
N TYR A 184 4.66 -12.65 -21.97
CA TYR A 184 3.99 -12.84 -23.25
C TYR A 184 4.93 -13.50 -24.24
N GLU A 185 4.50 -14.63 -24.79
CA GLU A 185 5.20 -15.29 -25.88
C GLU A 185 4.48 -15.05 -27.21
N VAL A 186 5.24 -15.02 -28.31
CA VAL A 186 4.65 -14.97 -29.66
C VAL A 186 4.54 -16.39 -30.21
N LYS A 187 3.34 -16.97 -30.18
CA LYS A 187 3.05 -18.28 -30.79
C LYS A 187 2.26 -18.05 -32.09
N ASN A 188 2.83 -18.48 -33.21
CA ASN A 188 2.22 -18.34 -34.55
C ASN A 188 1.88 -16.88 -34.95
N GLY A 189 2.65 -15.89 -34.46
CA GLY A 189 2.42 -14.47 -34.76
C GLY A 189 1.39 -13.79 -33.85
N GLU A 190 0.78 -14.52 -32.90
CA GLU A 190 -0.13 -13.98 -31.90
C GLU A 190 0.55 -13.91 -30.53
N ARG A 191 0.33 -12.81 -29.79
CA ARG A 191 0.83 -12.66 -28.41
C ARG A 191 -0.06 -13.48 -27.47
N VAL A 192 0.51 -14.47 -26.81
CA VAL A 192 -0.16 -15.34 -25.83
C VAL A 192 0.46 -15.10 -24.46
N LYS A 193 -0.37 -14.87 -23.45
CA LYS A 193 0.10 -14.74 -22.06
C LYS A 193 0.52 -16.12 -21.54
N VAL A 194 1.71 -16.18 -20.96
CA VAL A 194 2.22 -17.37 -20.27
C VAL A 194 2.33 -17.04 -18.79
N PRO A 195 1.66 -17.80 -17.92
CA PRO A 195 1.73 -17.55 -16.49
C PRO A 195 3.11 -17.91 -15.95
N GLY A 196 3.59 -17.10 -15.01
CA GLY A 196 4.85 -17.36 -14.32
C GLY A 196 4.66 -18.30 -13.15
N VAL A 197 5.74 -18.92 -12.69
CA VAL A 197 5.73 -19.89 -11.58
C VAL A 197 5.28 -19.25 -10.26
N LEU A 198 5.53 -17.95 -10.07
CA LEU A 198 5.12 -17.18 -8.89
C LEU A 198 4.15 -16.03 -9.24
N GLU A 199 3.44 -16.10 -10.36
CA GLU A 199 2.52 -15.02 -10.78
C GLU A 199 1.47 -14.71 -9.70
N SER A 200 0.99 -15.73 -8.98
CA SER A 200 0.00 -15.56 -7.90
C SER A 200 0.50 -14.72 -6.71
N PHE A 201 1.81 -14.58 -6.54
CA PHE A 201 2.42 -13.81 -5.46
C PHE A 201 2.56 -12.33 -5.80
N ASN A 202 2.25 -11.92 -7.04
CA ASN A 202 2.29 -10.52 -7.50
C ASN A 202 3.60 -9.78 -7.17
N LEU A 203 4.73 -10.49 -7.17
CA LEU A 203 6.04 -9.91 -6.83
C LEU A 203 6.34 -8.68 -7.70
N ALA A 204 6.97 -7.67 -7.09
CA ALA A 204 7.54 -6.57 -7.85
C ALA A 204 8.63 -7.10 -8.79
N GLN A 205 8.97 -6.31 -9.82
CA GLN A 205 10.04 -6.71 -10.73
C GLN A 205 11.36 -6.89 -9.98
N GLU A 206 11.66 -5.95 -9.10
CA GLU A 206 12.88 -5.90 -8.30
C GLU A 206 12.97 -7.09 -7.35
N ASP A 207 11.87 -7.46 -6.69
CA ASP A 207 11.82 -8.63 -5.80
C ASP A 207 12.07 -9.94 -6.55
N ALA A 208 11.47 -10.11 -7.73
CA ALA A 208 11.68 -11.28 -8.55
C ALA A 208 13.14 -11.36 -9.06
N GLU A 209 13.72 -10.23 -9.46
CA GLU A 209 15.13 -10.15 -9.85
C GLU A 209 16.06 -10.46 -8.67
N MET A 210 15.77 -9.92 -7.49
CA MET A 210 16.53 -10.18 -6.27
C MET A 210 16.44 -11.65 -5.86
N LEU A 211 15.26 -12.28 -5.95
CA LEU A 211 15.10 -13.71 -5.68
C LEU A 211 16.00 -14.58 -6.59
N ILE A 212 16.05 -14.26 -7.88
CA ILE A 212 16.93 -14.94 -8.84
C ILE A 212 18.40 -14.71 -8.50
N LEU A 213 18.79 -13.47 -8.19
CA LEU A 213 20.17 -13.15 -7.82
C LEU A 213 20.60 -13.88 -6.55
N GLN A 214 19.74 -13.93 -5.54
CA GLN A 214 19.99 -14.69 -4.31
C GLN A 214 20.15 -16.19 -4.58
N ALA A 215 19.32 -16.75 -5.47
CA ALA A 215 19.49 -18.14 -5.91
C ALA A 215 20.82 -18.37 -6.65
N ARG A 216 21.26 -17.42 -7.49
CA ARG A 216 22.56 -17.48 -8.17
C ARG A 216 23.74 -17.39 -7.20
N VAL A 217 23.63 -16.61 -6.12
CA VAL A 217 24.62 -16.59 -5.03
C VAL A 217 24.64 -17.95 -4.34
N ALA A 218 23.48 -18.50 -3.97
CA ALA A 218 23.37 -19.79 -3.30
C ALA A 218 23.89 -20.95 -4.18
N ALA A 219 23.69 -20.89 -5.50
CA ALA A 219 24.25 -21.83 -6.47
C ALA A 219 25.76 -21.59 -6.76
N GLY A 220 26.35 -20.51 -6.24
CA GLY A 220 27.75 -20.13 -6.45
C GLY A 220 28.06 -19.60 -7.86
N TRP A 221 27.07 -19.12 -8.60
CA TRP A 221 27.24 -18.56 -9.94
C TRP A 221 27.78 -17.12 -9.90
N ILE A 222 27.42 -16.37 -8.85
CA ILE A 222 27.86 -15.00 -8.59
C ILE A 222 28.29 -14.86 -7.12
N ASP A 223 29.13 -13.88 -6.83
CA ASP A 223 29.53 -13.56 -5.45
C ASP A 223 28.50 -12.64 -4.78
N ALA A 224 28.28 -12.79 -3.47
CA ALA A 224 27.33 -11.97 -2.72
C ALA A 224 27.65 -10.46 -2.77
N SER A 225 28.92 -10.10 -2.99
CA SER A 225 29.33 -8.70 -3.17
C SER A 225 28.86 -8.06 -4.49
N GLU A 226 28.39 -8.88 -5.44
CA GLU A 226 27.84 -8.41 -6.73
C GLU A 226 26.34 -8.09 -6.64
N LEU A 227 25.69 -8.33 -5.50
CA LEU A 227 24.31 -7.95 -5.28
C LEU A 227 24.16 -6.42 -5.23
N PRO A 228 23.02 -5.87 -5.70
CA PRO A 228 22.68 -4.46 -5.52
C PRO A 228 22.79 -4.10 -4.03
N GLN A 229 23.64 -3.13 -3.72
CA GLN A 229 23.70 -2.54 -2.38
C GLN A 229 22.57 -1.52 -2.29
N PRO A 230 21.84 -1.44 -1.16
CA PRO A 230 20.93 -0.31 -0.95
C PRO A 230 21.72 0.98 -1.11
N GLU A 231 21.22 1.92 -1.93
CA GLU A 231 21.85 3.23 -1.99
C GLU A 231 21.83 3.82 -0.57
N PRO A 232 22.93 4.43 -0.10
CA PRO A 232 22.90 5.08 1.19
C PRO A 232 21.81 6.16 1.13
N GLU A 233 20.79 6.03 1.96
CA GLU A 233 19.85 7.11 2.22
C GLU A 233 20.66 8.27 2.80
N TYR A 234 20.96 9.25 1.94
CA TYR A 234 21.41 10.55 2.42
C TYR A 234 20.18 11.18 3.07
N GLU A 235 20.08 11.06 4.40
CA GLU A 235 19.30 12.04 5.15
C GLU A 235 19.83 13.41 4.72
N GLU A 236 19.04 14.15 3.95
CA GLU A 236 19.25 15.59 3.82
C GLU A 236 19.06 16.16 5.23
N GLU A 237 20.17 16.22 5.97
CA GLU A 237 20.28 17.02 7.18
C GLU A 237 19.99 18.45 6.72
N TYR A 238 18.72 18.85 6.83
CA TYR A 238 18.37 20.25 6.87
C TYR A 238 19.17 20.81 8.04
N ALA A 239 20.32 21.41 7.73
CA ALA A 239 21.07 22.16 8.70
C ALA A 239 20.05 23.09 9.37
N GLU A 240 19.83 22.91 10.67
CA GLU A 240 19.12 23.85 11.52
C GLU A 240 19.91 25.16 11.47
N GLY A 241 19.73 25.92 10.38
CA GLY A 241 19.97 27.34 10.36
C GLY A 241 18.91 27.91 11.29
N GLU A 242 19.29 28.06 12.55
CA GLU A 242 18.63 28.78 13.62
C GLU A 242 17.61 29.78 13.03
N TYR A 243 16.35 29.36 12.96
CA TYR A 243 15.26 30.26 12.58
C TYR A 243 15.10 31.20 13.76
N ASP A 244 15.67 32.40 13.65
CA ASP A 244 15.47 33.49 14.59
C ASP A 244 14.15 34.21 14.22
N PRO A 245 13.04 33.96 14.93
CA PRO A 245 11.77 34.63 14.67
C PRO A 245 11.80 36.13 15.01
N GLU A 246 12.81 36.64 15.73
CA GLU A 246 12.90 38.05 16.11
C GLU A 246 13.53 38.92 15.01
N ALA A 247 14.35 38.34 14.12
CA ALA A 247 15.00 39.07 13.01
C ALA A 247 14.02 39.57 11.93
N VAL A 248 12.80 39.02 11.87
CA VAL A 248 11.78 39.37 10.86
C VAL A 248 10.95 40.60 11.28
N PHE A 249 10.96 40.97 12.57
CA PHE A 249 10.10 42.03 13.10
C PHE A 249 10.81 43.31 13.52
N ASP A 250 12.15 43.37 13.53
CA ASP A 250 12.88 44.58 13.95
C ASP A 250 13.23 45.56 12.79
N SER A 251 12.56 45.44 11.65
CA SER A 251 12.67 46.43 10.58
C SER A 251 11.40 47.26 10.41
N ALA A 252 11.12 48.15 11.37
CA ALA A 252 10.67 49.54 11.14
C ALA A 252 10.15 50.20 12.44
N PRO A 253 10.19 51.55 12.55
CA PRO A 253 11.15 52.52 12.01
C PRO A 253 11.55 53.58 13.09
N ALA A 254 12.75 54.15 13.02
CA ALA A 254 13.07 55.37 13.75
C ALA A 254 14.11 56.22 13.01
N ASP A 255 13.90 57.53 13.05
CA ASP A 255 14.64 58.67 12.49
C ASP A 255 14.08 59.20 11.15
N ALA A 256 13.12 60.13 11.16
CA ALA A 256 13.26 61.58 11.41
C ALA A 256 14.01 62.34 10.29
N GLU A 257 13.29 63.09 9.45
CA GLU A 257 13.26 64.56 9.51
C GLU A 257 12.45 65.22 8.38
N ALA A 258 11.69 66.24 8.79
CA ALA A 258 11.41 67.52 8.11
C ALA A 258 10.69 67.53 6.74
N ALA A 259 9.45 68.06 6.73
CA ALA A 259 9.17 69.48 6.43
C ALA A 259 7.80 69.69 5.76
N ASP A 260 7.02 70.56 6.39
CA ASP A 260 6.20 71.62 5.78
C ASP A 260 5.01 71.23 4.87
N THR A 261 3.82 71.38 5.45
CA THR A 261 2.57 71.71 4.75
C THR A 261 2.71 72.97 3.90
N PRO A 262 1.91 73.12 2.84
CA PRO A 262 0.77 74.03 3.04
C PRO A 262 -0.53 73.57 2.36
N ASP A 263 -1.63 73.88 3.06
CA ASP A 263 -2.90 74.44 2.58
C ASP A 263 -3.42 74.06 1.18
N ALA A 264 -4.63 73.52 1.14
CA ALA A 264 -5.77 74.29 0.65
C ALA A 264 -7.10 73.55 0.83
N ASP A 265 -8.00 74.25 1.50
CA ASP A 265 -9.45 74.12 1.56
C ASP A 265 -10.14 73.62 0.28
N GLY A 266 -11.33 73.04 0.45
CA GLY A 266 -12.29 73.00 -0.65
C GLY A 266 -13.45 72.04 -0.52
N ASP A 267 -14.32 72.32 0.43
CA ASP A 267 -15.78 72.16 0.40
C ASP A 267 -16.49 71.43 -0.77
N ALA A 268 -17.51 70.69 -0.34
CA ALA A 268 -18.89 70.71 -0.85
C ALA A 268 -19.36 69.80 -2.01
N GLU A 269 -20.34 68.99 -1.61
CA GLU A 269 -21.66 68.80 -2.25
C GLU A 269 -21.83 67.94 -3.52
N ALA A 270 -22.46 66.79 -3.28
CA ALA A 270 -23.79 66.38 -3.77
C ALA A 270 -24.23 66.71 -5.21
N SER A 271 -24.55 65.65 -5.98
CA SER A 271 -25.73 65.42 -6.86
C SER A 271 -25.35 64.30 -7.84
N ASP A 272 -26.00 63.13 -7.84
CA ASP A 272 -27.34 62.83 -8.37
C ASP A 272 -27.45 63.15 -9.87
N GLU A 273 -27.35 62.12 -10.73
CA GLU A 273 -28.13 62.06 -11.98
C GLU A 273 -28.14 60.66 -12.59
N ALA A 274 -29.34 60.18 -12.86
CA ALA A 274 -29.68 58.94 -13.53
C ALA A 274 -29.63 59.06 -15.05
N SER A 275 -29.35 57.95 -15.75
CA SER A 275 -29.83 57.65 -17.11
C SER A 275 -29.41 56.21 -17.44
N ASP A 276 -30.31 55.23 -17.42
CA ASP A 276 -31.32 54.88 -18.44
C ASP A 276 -30.73 54.31 -19.76
N GLN A 277 -30.74 52.97 -19.82
CA GLN A 277 -31.22 52.16 -20.95
C GLN A 277 -30.32 51.89 -22.20
N PRO A 278 -30.68 50.93 -23.08
CA PRO A 278 -30.15 49.56 -23.09
C PRO A 278 -29.45 49.23 -24.44
N ARG A 279 -28.93 48.01 -24.60
CA ARG A 279 -28.54 47.51 -25.93
C ARG A 279 -29.03 46.07 -26.15
N ASP A 280 -30.06 45.96 -26.99
CA ASP A 280 -30.34 44.81 -27.84
C ASP A 280 -29.23 44.64 -28.88
N ALA A 281 -28.82 43.40 -29.10
CA ALA A 281 -28.82 42.66 -30.37
C ALA A 281 -27.91 41.43 -30.28
#